data_AF-D4D593-F1
#
_entry.id   AF-D4D593-F1
#
_cell.length_a   1.000
_cell.length_b   1.000
_cell.length_c   1.000
_cell.angle_alpha   90.00
_cell.angle_beta   90.00
_cell.angle_gamma   90.00
#
_symmetry.space_group_name_H-M   'P 1'
#
loop_
_entity.id
_entity.type
_entity.pdbx_description
1 polymer ?
#
loop_
_entity_poly.entity_id
_entity_poly.type
_entity_poly.pdbx_seq_one_letter_code
_entity_poly.pdbx_strand_id
1 'polypeptide(L)'
;MGLKRVLVIAGSDSSGGAGLEADQRVLTAHGCYALTATTALTAQNTLGVQDIHVVPTEFVRKQIKAGLEDVGADGVKIGMLASAETAVMVAEELKAHEVHSITLDPGLIVYLKVMISTSGSQLLPYTTVLTPNIPEAVLLLRDSGVDVKEPENLHDAIALAKQVHKLGPRYILLKGGHLPLNAQREKPTADADAAIVIDILYDGETVTLVEATFSRSKNTHGTGCSLASAIAANLAREMEITRAVREACRYVEAGINTSVDLGKGNGPINHFHSLYSLPYAPGHFIDYILERPDVQPVWKAFTEHEFVQKLSIGALPVENFKWYLVQDYLYLSAQIVLHIQHEMKLHLDYCASFGLSKEDIESSKESLTCTAYSRYILDIGQSGDWLALQFALAPCLLGYGAIAQRLFHAEESVREGNNYWKWIENYVADDYSAAVKLGSGENFYIHTIFTCFC
;
A
#
# COMPACT_ATOMS: atom_id res chain seq x y z
N MET A 1 7.64 2.49 13.68
CA MET A 1 7.65 1.02 13.58
C MET A 1 8.87 0.62 12.78
N GLY A 2 9.61 -0.39 13.23
CA GLY A 2 10.76 -0.90 12.48
C GLY A 2 10.33 -1.53 11.15
N LEU A 3 11.22 -1.51 10.15
CA LEU A 3 11.02 -2.18 8.87
C LEU A 3 10.89 -3.69 9.10
N LYS A 4 9.76 -4.29 8.67
CA LYS A 4 9.53 -5.73 8.79
C LYS A 4 10.20 -6.47 7.63
N ARG A 5 10.78 -7.63 7.91
CA ARG A 5 11.58 -8.43 6.97
C ARG A 5 10.85 -9.72 6.67
N VAL A 6 10.71 -10.07 5.39
CA VAL A 6 10.10 -11.33 4.96
C VAL A 6 11.06 -12.06 4.04
N LEU A 7 11.43 -13.29 4.41
CA LEU A 7 12.22 -14.16 3.54
C LEU A 7 11.28 -14.97 2.63
N VAL A 8 11.52 -14.88 1.33
CA VAL A 8 10.78 -15.58 0.29
C VAL A 8 11.60 -16.73 -0.24
N ILE A 9 11.08 -17.95 -0.14
CA ILE A 9 11.71 -19.18 -0.67
C ILE A 9 10.86 -19.69 -1.83
N ALA A 10 11.23 -19.37 -3.06
CA ALA A 10 10.43 -19.68 -4.25
C ALA A 10 11.27 -19.69 -5.55
N GLY A 11 10.64 -20.09 -6.65
CA GLY A 11 11.23 -19.98 -7.99
C GLY A 11 11.06 -18.57 -8.60
N SER A 12 11.96 -18.21 -9.51
CA SER A 12 11.89 -17.00 -10.33
C SER A 12 11.01 -17.23 -11.56
N ASP A 13 10.08 -16.31 -11.79
CA ASP A 13 9.30 -16.17 -13.02
C ASP A 13 9.90 -15.04 -13.86
N SER A 14 10.60 -15.39 -14.95
CA SER A 14 11.27 -14.41 -15.81
C SER A 14 10.33 -13.39 -16.46
N SER A 15 9.01 -13.65 -16.49
CA SER A 15 8.00 -12.71 -16.97
C SER A 15 7.67 -11.60 -15.97
N GLY A 16 8.01 -11.82 -14.71
CA GLY A 16 7.72 -10.94 -13.58
C GLY A 16 6.27 -10.97 -13.12
N GLY A 17 5.45 -11.93 -13.56
CA GLY A 17 4.04 -11.98 -13.19
C GLY A 17 3.75 -12.76 -11.91
N ALA A 18 4.55 -13.77 -11.59
CA ALA A 18 4.46 -14.61 -10.40
C ALA A 18 5.85 -14.77 -9.74
N GLY A 19 6.04 -15.82 -8.94
CA GLY A 19 7.34 -16.18 -8.38
C GLY A 19 7.95 -15.10 -7.47
N LEU A 20 9.27 -15.15 -7.33
CA LEU A 20 10.05 -14.19 -6.53
C LEU A 20 9.83 -12.74 -6.95
N GLU A 21 9.57 -12.49 -8.23
CA GLU A 21 9.35 -11.16 -8.78
C GLU A 21 8.03 -10.56 -8.28
N ALA A 22 6.94 -11.33 -8.33
CA ALA A 22 5.67 -10.92 -7.74
C ALA A 22 5.79 -10.77 -6.22
N ASP A 23 6.42 -11.74 -5.56
CA ASP A 23 6.60 -11.74 -4.11
C ASP A 23 7.31 -10.46 -3.63
N GLN A 24 8.43 -10.09 -4.25
CA GLN A 24 9.16 -8.86 -3.92
C GLN A 24 8.34 -7.58 -4.14
N ARG A 25 7.55 -7.51 -5.23
CA ARG A 25 6.69 -6.35 -5.49
C ARG A 25 5.59 -6.22 -4.45
N VAL A 26 4.95 -7.32 -4.08
CA VAL A 26 3.92 -7.31 -3.03
C VAL A 26 4.52 -6.90 -1.69
N LEU A 27 5.65 -7.49 -1.29
CA LEU A 27 6.31 -7.14 -0.04
C LEU A 27 6.72 -5.66 -0.02
N THR A 28 7.23 -5.13 -1.14
CA THR A 28 7.54 -3.70 -1.29
C THR A 28 6.30 -2.82 -1.16
N ALA A 29 5.19 -3.19 -1.81
CA ALA A 29 3.91 -2.49 -1.69
C ALA A 29 3.36 -2.48 -0.26
N HIS A 30 3.69 -3.50 0.54
CA HIS A 30 3.32 -3.60 1.97
C HIS A 30 4.37 -2.97 2.92
N GLY A 31 5.39 -2.30 2.38
CA GLY A 31 6.44 -1.66 3.16
C GLY A 31 7.31 -2.65 3.96
N CYS A 32 7.49 -3.87 3.46
CA CYS A 32 8.36 -4.89 4.02
C CYS A 32 9.65 -5.00 3.21
N TYR A 33 10.75 -5.35 3.88
CA TYR A 33 12.01 -5.72 3.24
C TYR A 33 11.96 -7.19 2.81
N ALA A 34 12.19 -7.45 1.53
CA ALA A 34 12.17 -8.80 0.99
C ALA A 34 13.58 -9.39 0.94
N LEU A 35 13.78 -10.54 1.57
CA LEU A 35 14.92 -11.43 1.35
C LEU A 35 14.48 -12.56 0.41
N THR A 36 15.39 -13.14 -0.37
CA THR A 36 15.05 -14.22 -1.30
C THR A 36 16.00 -15.41 -1.21
N ALA A 37 15.46 -16.61 -1.37
CA ALA A 37 16.19 -17.84 -1.62
C ALA A 37 15.58 -18.53 -2.83
N THR A 38 16.31 -18.51 -3.94
CA THR A 38 15.82 -19.00 -5.25
C THR A 38 15.92 -20.51 -5.33
N THR A 39 14.79 -21.17 -5.61
CA THR A 39 14.69 -22.64 -5.73
C THR A 39 14.76 -23.14 -7.17
N ALA A 40 14.34 -22.32 -8.12
CA ALA A 40 14.42 -22.59 -9.55
C ALA A 40 14.41 -21.29 -10.35
N LEU A 41 15.01 -21.30 -11.53
CA LEU A 41 14.86 -20.28 -12.54
C LEU A 41 13.94 -20.83 -13.64
N THR A 42 12.90 -20.10 -14.00
CA THR A 42 12.01 -20.50 -15.11
C THR A 42 12.23 -19.60 -16.31
N ALA A 43 12.30 -20.19 -17.50
CA ALA A 43 12.02 -19.47 -18.73
C ALA A 43 10.49 -19.47 -18.88
N GLN A 44 9.85 -18.38 -18.47
CA GLN A 44 8.40 -18.27 -18.38
C GLN A 44 7.92 -16.94 -18.95
N ASN A 45 6.73 -16.97 -19.56
CA ASN A 45 5.98 -15.82 -20.03
C ASN A 45 4.47 -16.04 -19.86
N THR A 46 3.65 -15.09 -20.32
CA THR A 46 2.18 -15.16 -20.18
C THR A 46 1.52 -16.36 -20.88
N LEU A 47 2.24 -17.07 -21.74
CA LEU A 47 1.77 -18.28 -22.43
C LEU A 47 2.11 -19.57 -21.66
N GLY A 48 2.90 -19.49 -20.58
CA GLY A 48 3.28 -20.62 -19.74
C GLY A 48 4.78 -20.71 -19.50
N VAL A 49 5.20 -21.86 -18.96
CA VAL A 49 6.61 -22.21 -18.68
C VAL A 49 7.21 -22.93 -19.88
N GLN A 50 8.39 -22.52 -20.33
CA GLN A 50 9.14 -23.13 -21.42
C GLN A 50 10.26 -24.05 -20.91
N ASP A 51 10.93 -23.65 -19.82
CA ASP A 51 12.04 -24.41 -19.24
C ASP A 51 12.18 -24.10 -17.75
N ILE A 52 12.79 -25.04 -17.01
CA ILE A 52 13.03 -24.94 -15.56
C ILE A 52 14.46 -25.38 -15.26
N HIS A 53 15.27 -24.45 -14.74
CA HIS A 53 16.57 -24.75 -14.17
C HIS A 53 16.47 -24.82 -12.64
N VAL A 54 16.59 -26.03 -12.09
CA VAL A 54 16.51 -26.27 -10.64
C VAL A 54 17.80 -25.85 -9.97
N VAL A 55 17.70 -25.02 -8.93
CA VAL A 55 18.85 -24.62 -8.11
C VAL A 55 19.21 -25.79 -7.17
N PRO A 56 20.49 -26.19 -7.06
CA PRO A 56 20.89 -27.27 -6.16
C PRO A 56 20.47 -27.00 -4.71
N THR A 57 19.92 -28.00 -4.02
CA THR A 57 19.41 -27.89 -2.64
C THR A 57 20.41 -27.23 -1.69
N GLU A 58 21.67 -27.66 -1.71
CA GLU A 58 22.72 -27.09 -0.85
C GLU A 58 23.04 -25.62 -1.15
N PHE A 59 22.77 -25.14 -2.37
CA PHE A 59 22.88 -23.72 -2.68
C PHE A 59 21.67 -22.94 -2.15
N VAL A 60 20.47 -23.52 -2.19
CA VAL A 60 19.28 -22.95 -1.51
C VAL A 60 19.52 -22.82 0.00
N ARG A 61 20.12 -23.84 0.63
CA ARG A 61 20.52 -23.80 2.05
C ARG A 61 21.42 -22.60 2.36
N LYS A 62 22.45 -22.38 1.53
CA LYS A 62 23.36 -21.22 1.67
C LYS A 62 22.64 -19.88 1.54
N GLN A 63 21.68 -19.75 0.62
CA GLN A 63 20.88 -18.53 0.47
C GLN A 63 20.02 -18.25 1.72
N ILE A 64 19.35 -19.28 2.25
CA ILE A 64 18.52 -19.16 3.46
C ILE A 64 19.39 -18.73 4.65
N LYS A 65 20.52 -19.40 4.88
CA LYS A 65 21.44 -19.04 5.96
C LYS A 65 21.99 -17.63 5.82
N ALA A 66 22.44 -17.25 4.63
CA ALA A 66 22.94 -15.89 4.40
C ALA A 66 21.90 -14.81 4.76
N GLY A 67 20.62 -15.04 4.44
CA GLY A 67 19.54 -14.12 4.80
C GLY A 67 19.20 -14.13 6.29
N LEU A 68 19.04 -15.31 6.89
CA LEU A 68 18.59 -15.45 8.27
C LEU A 68 19.67 -15.12 9.30
N GLU A 69 20.93 -15.44 9.02
CA GLU A 69 22.06 -15.22 9.95
C GLU A 69 22.53 -13.75 10.00
N ASP A 70 22.35 -12.99 8.91
CA ASP A 70 22.75 -11.57 8.82
C ASP A 70 21.55 -10.63 9.07
N VAL A 71 20.54 -10.69 8.20
CA VAL A 71 19.41 -9.75 8.22
C VAL A 71 18.29 -10.21 9.14
N GLY A 72 18.07 -11.53 9.24
CA GLY A 72 16.94 -12.14 9.94
C GLY A 72 15.60 -11.93 9.23
N ALA A 73 14.55 -12.61 9.70
CA ALA A 73 13.21 -12.52 9.13
C ALA A 73 12.13 -12.48 10.22
N ASP A 74 11.12 -11.63 10.03
CA ASP A 74 9.92 -11.55 10.88
C ASP A 74 8.80 -12.47 10.36
N GLY A 75 8.92 -12.94 9.11
CA GLY A 75 8.08 -13.96 8.51
C GLY A 75 8.74 -14.61 7.30
N VAL A 76 8.24 -15.77 6.91
CA VAL A 76 8.69 -16.51 5.73
C VAL A 76 7.51 -16.82 4.83
N LYS A 77 7.68 -16.55 3.53
CA LYS A 77 6.77 -17.02 2.49
C LYS A 77 7.45 -18.11 1.69
N ILE A 78 6.80 -19.25 1.58
CA ILE A 78 7.27 -20.38 0.77
C ILE A 78 6.36 -20.49 -0.44
N GLY A 79 6.94 -20.50 -1.64
CA GLY A 79 6.25 -20.75 -2.90
C GLY A 79 6.65 -22.10 -3.50
N MET A 80 6.77 -22.14 -4.83
CA MET A 80 7.22 -23.35 -5.53
C MET A 80 8.60 -23.81 -5.03
N LEU A 81 8.65 -25.05 -4.55
CA LEU A 81 9.88 -25.77 -4.23
C LEU A 81 10.18 -26.77 -5.34
N ALA A 82 11.42 -26.81 -5.81
CA ALA A 82 11.81 -27.55 -7.00
C ALA A 82 12.07 -29.05 -6.77
N SER A 83 12.17 -29.48 -5.51
CA SER A 83 12.39 -30.89 -5.16
C SER A 83 12.02 -31.21 -3.72
N ALA A 84 11.91 -32.51 -3.40
CA ALA A 84 11.61 -32.96 -2.04
C ALA A 84 12.74 -32.74 -1.07
N GLU A 85 13.95 -32.97 -1.56
CA GLU A 85 15.15 -32.70 -0.83
C GLU A 85 15.20 -31.23 -0.39
N THR A 86 14.83 -30.31 -1.30
CA THR A 86 14.72 -28.88 -0.98
C THR A 86 13.64 -28.60 0.06
N ALA A 87 12.48 -29.26 -0.02
CA ALA A 87 11.40 -29.06 0.95
C ALA A 87 11.74 -29.56 2.36
N VAL A 88 12.40 -30.72 2.47
CA VAL A 88 12.92 -31.23 3.74
C VAL A 88 13.97 -30.28 4.30
N MET A 89 14.95 -29.88 3.48
CA MET A 89 15.99 -28.94 3.89
C MET A 89 15.42 -27.61 4.39
N VAL A 90 14.43 -27.04 3.68
CA VAL A 90 13.77 -25.80 4.10
C VAL A 90 13.12 -25.99 5.47
N ALA A 91 12.43 -27.10 5.72
CA ALA A 91 11.81 -27.37 7.01
C ALA A 91 12.86 -27.48 8.15
N GLU A 92 14.02 -28.08 7.87
CA GLU A 92 15.14 -28.17 8.82
C GLU A 92 15.71 -26.79 9.16
N GLU A 93 16.00 -25.97 8.15
CA GLU A 93 16.60 -24.64 8.35
C GLU A 93 15.64 -23.70 9.07
N LEU A 94 14.35 -23.71 8.73
CA LEU A 94 13.35 -22.86 9.39
C LEU A 94 13.15 -23.23 10.86
N LYS A 95 13.22 -24.53 11.20
CA LYS A 95 13.20 -24.98 12.61
C LYS A 95 14.48 -24.59 13.34
N ALA A 96 15.64 -24.75 12.71
CA ALA A 96 16.92 -24.42 13.32
C ALA A 96 17.07 -22.92 13.64
N HIS A 97 16.42 -22.06 12.86
CA HIS A 97 16.40 -20.61 13.05
C HIS A 97 15.14 -20.09 13.78
N GLU A 98 14.33 -20.99 14.36
CA GLU A 98 13.14 -20.65 15.16
C GLU A 98 12.13 -19.72 14.44
N VAL A 99 11.92 -19.94 13.14
CA VAL A 99 10.97 -19.14 12.35
C VAL A 99 9.52 -19.55 12.66
N HIS A 100 8.74 -18.66 13.27
CA HIS A 100 7.38 -18.98 13.72
C HIS A 100 6.24 -18.55 12.79
N SER A 101 6.50 -17.61 11.86
CA SER A 101 5.49 -17.07 10.94
C SER A 101 5.76 -17.54 9.52
N ILE A 102 5.06 -18.58 9.09
CA ILE A 102 5.27 -19.25 7.79
C ILE A 102 3.96 -19.27 7.00
N THR A 103 3.97 -18.59 5.86
CA THR A 103 2.92 -18.66 4.85
C THR A 103 3.38 -19.57 3.72
N LEU A 104 2.67 -20.67 3.49
CA LEU A 104 3.00 -21.66 2.47
C LEU A 104 1.97 -21.62 1.34
N ASP A 105 2.41 -21.19 0.16
CA ASP A 105 1.68 -21.29 -1.10
C ASP A 105 2.15 -22.53 -1.85
N PRO A 106 1.33 -23.59 -1.95
CA PRO A 106 1.76 -24.85 -2.56
C PRO A 106 2.09 -24.71 -4.06
N GLY A 107 1.54 -23.71 -4.75
CA GLY A 107 1.83 -23.40 -6.15
C GLY A 107 1.46 -24.50 -7.16
N LEU A 108 1.64 -24.18 -8.45
CA LEU A 108 1.19 -25.05 -9.55
C LEU A 108 2.02 -26.36 -9.63
N ILE A 109 1.37 -27.46 -9.24
CA ILE A 109 1.39 -28.83 -9.80
C ILE A 109 2.72 -29.61 -9.85
N VAL A 110 3.91 -29.00 -9.91
CA VAL A 110 5.12 -29.79 -10.24
C VAL A 110 5.62 -30.63 -9.06
N TYR A 111 5.31 -30.31 -7.79
CA TYR A 111 5.90 -31.05 -6.65
C TYR A 111 4.97 -31.28 -5.43
N LEU A 112 3.65 -31.34 -5.63
CA LEU A 112 2.71 -31.74 -4.57
C LEU A 112 2.93 -33.18 -4.08
N LYS A 113 3.25 -34.10 -5.01
CA LYS A 113 3.70 -35.46 -4.68
C LYS A 113 4.87 -35.44 -3.72
N VAL A 114 5.77 -34.50 -3.90
CA VAL A 114 7.00 -34.37 -3.13
C VAL A 114 6.72 -33.81 -1.73
N MET A 115 5.81 -32.82 -1.60
CA MET A 115 5.43 -32.26 -0.30
C MET A 115 4.83 -33.29 0.65
N ILE A 116 4.21 -34.36 0.15
CA ILE A 116 3.56 -35.39 0.98
C ILE A 116 4.27 -36.76 0.94
N SER A 117 4.79 -37.22 -0.21
CA SER A 117 5.47 -38.53 -0.26
C SER A 117 6.88 -38.53 0.34
N THR A 118 7.55 -37.38 0.41
CA THR A 118 8.95 -37.27 0.86
C THR A 118 9.17 -36.13 1.86
N SER A 119 8.29 -35.14 1.91
CA SER A 119 8.27 -34.05 2.93
C SER A 119 7.11 -34.17 3.93
N GLY A 120 6.24 -35.19 3.76
CA GLY A 120 4.87 -35.28 4.31
C GLY A 120 4.69 -35.47 5.80
N SER A 121 5.59 -34.95 6.61
CA SER A 121 5.34 -34.73 8.03
C SER A 121 6.01 -33.48 8.60
N GLN A 122 6.93 -32.81 7.89
CA GLN A 122 7.77 -31.82 8.55
C GLN A 122 7.38 -30.37 8.33
N LEU A 123 6.97 -29.98 7.11
CA LEU A 123 6.67 -28.58 6.80
C LEU A 123 5.24 -28.20 7.17
N LEU A 124 4.23 -29.00 6.77
CA LEU A 124 2.82 -28.69 7.02
C LEU A 124 2.50 -28.48 8.50
N PRO A 125 2.95 -29.32 9.45
CA PRO A 125 2.71 -29.07 10.88
C PRO A 125 3.42 -27.85 11.46
N TYR A 126 4.39 -27.28 10.74
CA TYR A 126 5.12 -26.07 11.14
C TYR A 126 4.62 -24.81 10.41
N THR A 127 3.71 -24.97 9.44
CA THR A 127 3.14 -23.87 8.67
C THR A 127 2.09 -23.11 9.47
N THR A 128 2.22 -21.79 9.53
CA THR A 128 1.21 -20.91 10.13
C THR A 128 -0.04 -20.89 9.26
N VAL A 129 0.09 -20.58 7.97
CA VAL A 129 -1.06 -20.56 7.05
C VAL A 129 -0.70 -21.22 5.72
N LEU A 130 -1.49 -22.23 5.33
CA LEU A 130 -1.42 -22.86 4.02
C LEU A 130 -2.50 -22.25 3.12
N THR A 131 -2.15 -21.87 1.90
CA THR A 131 -3.06 -21.15 0.98
C THR A 131 -3.35 -21.95 -0.30
N PRO A 132 -3.93 -23.17 -0.26
CA PRO A 132 -4.15 -23.96 -1.47
C PRO A 132 -5.35 -23.45 -2.27
N ASN A 133 -5.32 -23.56 -3.59
CA ASN A 133 -6.55 -23.52 -4.40
C ASN A 133 -7.25 -24.89 -4.33
N ILE A 134 -8.46 -24.98 -4.88
CA ILE A 134 -9.26 -26.21 -4.87
C ILE A 134 -8.51 -27.40 -5.52
N PRO A 135 -7.95 -27.29 -6.74
CA PRO A 135 -7.14 -28.36 -7.32
C PRO A 135 -5.94 -28.78 -6.46
N GLU A 136 -5.21 -27.82 -5.90
CA GLU A 136 -4.07 -28.05 -4.99
C GLU A 136 -4.51 -28.78 -3.72
N ALA A 137 -5.63 -28.39 -3.11
CA ALA A 137 -6.19 -29.01 -1.91
C ALA A 137 -6.62 -30.46 -2.14
N VAL A 138 -7.28 -30.73 -3.27
CA VAL A 138 -7.66 -32.10 -3.67
C VAL A 138 -6.42 -32.96 -3.89
N LEU A 139 -5.40 -32.41 -4.56
CA LEU A 139 -4.16 -33.13 -4.82
C LEU A 139 -3.38 -33.42 -3.53
N LEU A 140 -3.30 -32.47 -2.59
CA LEU A 140 -2.72 -32.68 -1.26
C LEU A 140 -3.39 -33.85 -0.54
N LEU A 141 -4.72 -33.92 -0.53
CA LEU A 141 -5.44 -35.00 0.14
C LEU A 141 -5.22 -36.35 -0.56
N ARG A 142 -5.27 -36.40 -1.88
CA ARG A 142 -4.99 -37.62 -2.66
C ARG A 142 -3.59 -38.16 -2.39
N ASP A 143 -2.59 -37.29 -2.37
CA ASP A 143 -1.20 -37.69 -2.07
C ASP A 143 -1.04 -38.16 -0.61
N SER A 144 -1.91 -37.74 0.30
CA SER A 144 -1.99 -38.26 1.69
C SER A 144 -2.78 -39.57 1.82
N GLY A 145 -3.26 -40.14 0.72
CA GLY A 145 -4.03 -41.38 0.70
C GLY A 145 -5.54 -41.19 0.95
N VAL A 146 -6.03 -39.95 0.90
CA VAL A 146 -7.44 -39.60 1.10
C VAL A 146 -8.08 -39.28 -0.26
N ASP A 147 -8.99 -40.13 -0.73
CA ASP A 147 -9.71 -39.88 -1.98
C ASP A 147 -10.85 -38.86 -1.75
N VAL A 148 -10.74 -37.72 -2.42
CA VAL A 148 -11.73 -36.63 -2.38
C VAL A 148 -12.05 -36.16 -3.79
N LYS A 149 -13.29 -35.71 -3.94
CA LYS A 149 -13.78 -35.06 -5.16
C LYS A 149 -13.59 -33.55 -5.06
N GLU A 150 -13.58 -32.90 -6.21
CA GLU A 150 -13.68 -31.45 -6.25
C GLU A 150 -15.04 -30.99 -5.68
N PRO A 151 -15.07 -29.90 -4.91
CA PRO A 151 -16.28 -29.38 -4.29
C PRO A 151 -17.23 -28.83 -5.36
N GLU A 152 -18.52 -29.14 -5.23
CA GLU A 152 -19.54 -28.62 -6.15
C GLU A 152 -20.29 -27.42 -5.58
N ASN A 153 -20.16 -27.17 -4.29
CA ASN A 153 -20.83 -26.09 -3.57
C ASN A 153 -19.99 -25.62 -2.36
N LEU A 154 -20.44 -24.56 -1.70
CA LEU A 154 -19.76 -23.97 -0.56
C LEU A 154 -19.61 -24.95 0.63
N HIS A 155 -20.58 -25.84 0.85
CA HIS A 155 -20.51 -26.82 1.93
C HIS A 155 -19.38 -27.83 1.69
N ASP A 156 -19.24 -28.33 0.47
CA ASP A 156 -18.16 -29.23 0.07
C ASP A 156 -16.79 -28.54 0.19
N ALA A 157 -16.71 -27.27 -0.19
CA ALA A 157 -15.47 -26.50 -0.08
C ALA A 157 -15.05 -26.30 1.40
N ILE A 158 -16.00 -26.04 2.30
CA ILE A 158 -15.73 -26.00 3.74
C ILE A 158 -15.26 -27.37 4.25
N ALA A 159 -15.90 -28.46 3.81
CA ALA A 159 -15.49 -29.81 4.17
C ALA A 159 -14.09 -30.14 3.65
N LEU A 160 -13.73 -29.68 2.46
CA LEU A 160 -12.38 -29.81 1.89
C LEU A 160 -11.35 -29.07 2.74
N ALA A 161 -11.60 -27.80 3.08
CA ALA A 161 -10.70 -27.01 3.95
C ALA A 161 -10.46 -27.70 5.31
N LYS A 162 -11.52 -28.24 5.92
CA LYS A 162 -11.43 -29.00 7.18
C LYS A 162 -10.60 -30.28 7.06
N GLN A 163 -10.67 -30.97 5.91
CA GLN A 163 -9.86 -32.16 5.66
C GLN A 163 -8.38 -31.80 5.48
N VAL A 164 -8.07 -30.77 4.69
CA VAL A 164 -6.69 -30.32 4.47
C VAL A 164 -6.04 -29.86 5.79
N HIS A 165 -6.80 -29.21 6.67
CA HIS A 165 -6.31 -28.80 7.99
C HIS A 165 -5.78 -29.98 8.83
N LYS A 166 -6.34 -31.18 8.67
CA LYS A 166 -5.86 -32.38 9.39
C LYS A 166 -4.43 -32.80 9.02
N LEU A 167 -3.86 -32.23 7.94
CA LEU A 167 -2.47 -32.45 7.55
C LEU A 167 -1.47 -31.67 8.44
N GLY A 168 -1.95 -30.79 9.34
CA GLY A 168 -1.15 -30.15 10.38
C GLY A 168 -0.98 -28.62 10.36
N PRO A 169 -1.22 -27.84 9.28
CA PRO A 169 -1.02 -26.40 9.34
C PRO A 169 -1.99 -25.73 10.31
N ARG A 170 -1.55 -24.65 10.96
CA ARG A 170 -2.37 -23.95 11.97
C ARG A 170 -3.62 -23.28 11.38
N TYR A 171 -3.49 -22.75 10.17
CA TYR A 171 -4.59 -22.16 9.41
C TYR A 171 -4.59 -22.67 7.97
N ILE A 172 -5.79 -22.86 7.41
CA ILE A 172 -6.01 -23.11 5.98
C ILE A 172 -6.76 -21.94 5.39
N LEU A 173 -6.26 -21.36 4.31
CA LEU A 173 -7.00 -20.47 3.42
C LEU A 173 -7.25 -21.17 2.08
N LEU A 174 -8.40 -21.84 1.96
CA LEU A 174 -8.80 -22.47 0.70
C LEU A 174 -9.29 -21.38 -0.27
N LYS A 175 -8.56 -21.16 -1.35
CA LYS A 175 -8.85 -20.13 -2.37
C LYS A 175 -10.04 -20.55 -3.23
N GLY A 176 -11.07 -19.72 -3.27
CA GLY A 176 -12.37 -20.00 -3.90
C GLY A 176 -12.42 -19.79 -5.41
N GLY A 177 -11.41 -19.18 -6.03
CA GLY A 177 -11.46 -18.76 -7.45
C GLY A 177 -11.80 -19.84 -8.48
N HIS A 178 -11.70 -21.13 -8.12
CA HIS A 178 -12.09 -22.28 -8.96
C HIS A 178 -13.53 -22.76 -8.74
N LEU A 179 -14.26 -22.13 -7.82
CA LEU A 179 -15.68 -22.35 -7.54
C LEU A 179 -16.39 -20.99 -7.49
N PRO A 180 -16.51 -20.28 -8.63
CA PRO A 180 -17.33 -19.08 -8.68
C PRO A 180 -18.78 -19.43 -8.36
N LEU A 181 -19.46 -18.53 -7.65
CA LEU A 181 -20.86 -18.70 -7.24
C LEU A 181 -21.73 -17.55 -7.77
N ASN A 182 -23.03 -17.79 -7.89
CA ASN A 182 -24.02 -16.75 -8.15
C ASN A 182 -24.31 -15.92 -6.88
N ALA A 183 -25.19 -14.92 -6.97
CA ALA A 183 -25.58 -14.07 -5.84
C ALA A 183 -26.24 -14.85 -4.68
N GLN A 184 -26.74 -16.05 -4.93
CA GLN A 184 -27.35 -16.95 -3.96
C GLN A 184 -26.33 -17.94 -3.35
N ARG A 185 -25.03 -17.82 -3.68
CA ARG A 185 -23.95 -18.72 -3.24
C ARG A 185 -24.07 -20.15 -3.79
N GLU A 186 -24.66 -20.30 -4.96
CA GLU A 186 -24.81 -21.57 -5.68
C GLU A 186 -23.90 -21.60 -6.91
N LYS A 187 -23.50 -22.80 -7.34
CA LYS A 187 -22.71 -22.97 -8.57
C LYS A 187 -23.54 -22.50 -9.77
N PRO A 188 -23.06 -21.54 -10.57
CA PRO A 188 -23.83 -21.00 -11.67
C PRO A 188 -24.00 -22.04 -12.78
N THR A 189 -25.16 -22.01 -13.45
CA THR A 189 -25.43 -22.86 -14.63
C THR A 189 -24.82 -22.30 -15.91
N ALA A 190 -24.51 -21.00 -15.95
CA ALA A 190 -23.81 -20.32 -17.03
C ALA A 190 -22.74 -19.38 -16.47
N ASP A 191 -21.61 -19.24 -17.16
CA ASP A 191 -20.50 -18.37 -16.73
C ASP A 191 -20.91 -16.90 -16.56
N ALA A 192 -21.98 -16.46 -17.24
CA ALA A 192 -22.56 -15.12 -17.10
C ALA A 192 -23.16 -14.86 -15.71
N ASP A 193 -23.53 -15.90 -14.97
CA ASP A 193 -24.19 -15.80 -13.67
C ASP A 193 -23.21 -15.85 -12.50
N ALA A 194 -21.92 -16.09 -12.77
CA ALA A 194 -20.85 -15.97 -11.77
C ALA A 194 -20.75 -14.52 -11.26
N ALA A 195 -20.91 -14.36 -9.95
CA ALA A 195 -21.01 -13.05 -9.29
C ALA A 195 -20.03 -12.89 -8.12
N ILE A 196 -19.76 -13.97 -7.38
CA ILE A 196 -18.94 -13.91 -6.16
C ILE A 196 -17.92 -15.05 -6.12
N VAL A 197 -16.84 -14.82 -5.37
CA VAL A 197 -15.85 -15.81 -4.96
C VAL A 197 -15.78 -15.80 -3.45
N ILE A 198 -15.65 -16.98 -2.84
CA ILE A 198 -15.53 -17.12 -1.39
C ILE A 198 -14.25 -17.88 -1.07
N ASP A 199 -13.28 -17.18 -0.48
CA ASP A 199 -12.13 -17.81 0.15
C ASP A 199 -12.50 -18.27 1.58
N ILE A 200 -12.01 -19.44 1.99
CA ILE A 200 -12.40 -20.08 3.25
C ILE A 200 -11.18 -20.18 4.17
N LEU A 201 -11.18 -19.38 5.23
CA LEU A 201 -10.19 -19.46 6.31
C LEU A 201 -10.70 -20.39 7.42
N TYR A 202 -9.91 -21.37 7.82
CA TYR A 202 -10.23 -22.30 8.90
C TYR A 202 -9.03 -22.50 9.84
N ASP A 203 -9.29 -22.46 11.15
CA ASP A 203 -8.28 -22.52 12.22
C ASP A 203 -8.35 -23.79 13.09
N GLY A 204 -9.21 -24.75 12.70
CA GLY A 204 -9.51 -25.95 13.49
C GLY A 204 -10.83 -25.87 14.25
N GLU A 205 -11.37 -24.68 14.50
CA GLU A 205 -12.61 -24.47 15.25
C GLU A 205 -13.62 -23.63 14.45
N THR A 206 -13.19 -22.47 13.97
CA THR A 206 -14.00 -21.44 13.33
C THR A 206 -13.74 -21.40 11.82
N VAL A 207 -14.82 -21.37 11.05
CA VAL A 207 -14.78 -21.12 9.61
C VAL A 207 -15.09 -19.65 9.36
N THR A 208 -14.15 -18.92 8.75
CA THR A 208 -14.36 -17.56 8.30
C THR A 208 -14.43 -17.52 6.77
N LEU A 209 -15.50 -16.93 6.26
CA LEU A 209 -15.70 -16.72 4.83
C LEU A 209 -15.23 -15.31 4.44
N VAL A 210 -14.41 -15.23 3.39
CA VAL A 210 -13.96 -13.97 2.79
C VAL A 210 -14.57 -13.89 1.40
N GLU A 211 -15.64 -13.11 1.28
CA GLU A 211 -16.39 -12.93 0.04
C GLU A 211 -15.83 -11.74 -0.74
N ALA A 212 -15.68 -11.92 -2.05
CA ALA A 212 -15.26 -10.89 -3.01
C ALA A 212 -16.10 -10.99 -4.28
N THR A 213 -16.12 -9.91 -5.07
CA THR A 213 -16.81 -9.92 -6.37
C THR A 213 -16.00 -10.74 -7.38
N PHE A 214 -16.68 -11.59 -8.15
CA PHE A 214 -16.03 -12.36 -9.21
C PHE A 214 -15.62 -11.42 -10.35
N SER A 215 -14.31 -11.32 -10.59
CA SER A 215 -13.75 -10.47 -11.64
C SER A 215 -13.56 -11.24 -12.95
N ARG A 216 -14.09 -10.71 -14.06
CA ARG A 216 -13.99 -11.29 -15.41
C ARG A 216 -12.71 -10.83 -16.13
N SER A 217 -11.57 -10.94 -15.47
CA SER A 217 -10.27 -10.60 -16.06
C SER A 217 -9.51 -11.86 -16.49
N LYS A 218 -8.79 -11.78 -17.61
CA LYS A 218 -7.79 -12.80 -18.00
C LYS A 218 -6.45 -12.61 -17.29
N ASN A 219 -6.27 -11.48 -16.62
CA ASN A 219 -5.01 -11.13 -15.95
C ASN A 219 -5.02 -11.69 -14.52
N THR A 220 -4.87 -13.01 -14.42
CA THR A 220 -4.90 -13.75 -13.16
C THR A 220 -3.56 -14.43 -12.85
N HIS A 221 -2.55 -14.21 -13.69
CA HIS A 221 -1.20 -14.73 -13.46
C HIS A 221 -0.60 -14.10 -12.19
N GLY A 222 -0.06 -14.94 -11.31
CA GLY A 222 0.55 -14.53 -10.04
C GLY A 222 -0.40 -14.20 -8.89
N THR A 223 -1.71 -14.40 -9.04
CA THR A 223 -2.70 -14.17 -7.97
C THR A 223 -2.40 -14.95 -6.69
N GLY A 224 -2.06 -16.25 -6.81
CA GLY A 224 -1.69 -17.09 -5.67
C GLY A 224 -0.44 -16.61 -4.92
N CYS A 225 0.65 -16.37 -5.66
CA CYS A 225 1.90 -15.88 -5.07
C CYS A 225 1.70 -14.52 -4.39
N SER A 226 0.96 -13.63 -5.03
CA SER A 226 0.64 -12.30 -4.50
C SER A 226 -0.18 -12.36 -3.22
N LEU A 227 -1.21 -13.23 -3.18
CA LEU A 227 -2.05 -13.43 -1.99
C LEU A 227 -1.21 -13.90 -0.81
N ALA A 228 -0.42 -14.95 -1.02
CA ALA A 228 0.44 -15.52 0.01
C ALA A 228 1.49 -14.52 0.52
N SER A 229 2.09 -13.73 -0.37
CA SER A 229 3.05 -12.69 0.00
C SER A 229 2.42 -11.53 0.77
N ALA A 230 1.20 -11.11 0.40
CA ALA A 230 0.45 -10.10 1.15
C ALA A 230 0.08 -10.60 2.56
N ILE A 231 -0.33 -11.87 2.69
CA ILE A 231 -0.57 -12.51 4.00
C ILE A 231 0.73 -12.54 4.83
N ALA A 232 1.84 -12.97 4.24
CA ALA A 232 3.14 -13.02 4.92
C ALA A 232 3.58 -11.62 5.42
N ALA A 233 3.40 -10.58 4.60
CA ALA A 233 3.67 -9.19 5.00
C ALA A 233 2.79 -8.76 6.18
N ASN A 234 1.49 -9.04 6.11
CA ASN A 234 0.54 -8.68 7.17
C ASN A 234 0.85 -9.42 8.49
N LEU A 235 1.20 -10.71 8.43
CA LEU A 235 1.60 -11.49 9.60
C LEU A 235 2.93 -11.04 10.19
N ALA A 236 3.93 -10.68 9.36
CA ALA A 236 5.20 -10.11 9.84
C ALA A 236 4.99 -8.77 10.59
N ARG A 237 3.92 -8.05 10.25
CA ARG A 237 3.44 -6.85 10.95
C ARG A 237 2.53 -7.15 12.14
N GLU A 238 2.47 -8.40 12.59
CA GLU A 238 1.68 -8.87 13.74
C GLU A 238 0.18 -8.60 13.58
N MET A 239 -0.31 -8.56 12.35
CA MET A 239 -1.74 -8.44 12.08
C MET A 239 -2.45 -9.75 12.44
N GLU A 240 -3.62 -9.66 13.09
CA GLU A 240 -4.47 -10.82 13.35
C GLU A 240 -4.84 -11.53 12.03
N ILE A 241 -4.82 -12.87 12.03
CA ILE A 241 -4.88 -13.71 10.82
C ILE A 241 -6.10 -13.43 9.95
N THR A 242 -7.28 -13.25 10.54
CA THR A 242 -8.51 -12.99 9.81
C THR A 242 -8.43 -11.65 9.08
N ARG A 243 -7.92 -10.62 9.77
CA ARG A 243 -7.66 -9.32 9.14
C ARG A 243 -6.56 -9.43 8.08
N ALA A 244 -5.47 -10.13 8.36
CA ALA A 244 -4.34 -10.31 7.44
C ALA A 244 -4.77 -10.93 6.11
N VAL A 245 -5.63 -11.94 6.17
CA VAL A 245 -6.23 -12.60 5.00
C VAL A 245 -7.17 -11.65 4.26
N ARG A 246 -8.09 -10.96 4.95
CA ARG A 246 -9.02 -10.03 4.31
C ARG A 246 -8.31 -8.90 3.56
N GLU A 247 -7.29 -8.28 4.18
CA GLU A 247 -6.51 -7.23 3.52
C GLU A 247 -5.72 -7.77 2.33
N ALA A 248 -5.18 -8.99 2.42
CA ALA A 248 -4.50 -9.63 1.30
C ALA A 248 -5.45 -9.96 0.13
N CYS A 249 -6.66 -10.45 0.39
CA CYS A 249 -7.68 -10.68 -0.63
C CYS A 249 -8.05 -9.37 -1.34
N ARG A 250 -8.26 -8.27 -0.58
CA ARG A 250 -8.55 -6.94 -1.15
C ARG A 250 -7.42 -6.40 -2.02
N TYR A 251 -6.17 -6.61 -1.61
CA TYR A 251 -5.00 -6.23 -2.40
C TYR A 251 -4.99 -6.96 -3.75
N VAL A 252 -5.19 -8.28 -3.75
CA VAL A 252 -5.21 -9.07 -4.99
C VAL A 252 -6.41 -8.69 -5.86
N GLU A 253 -7.60 -8.51 -5.28
CA GLU A 253 -8.80 -8.05 -5.99
C GLU A 253 -8.56 -6.71 -6.70
N ALA A 254 -8.00 -5.72 -5.99
CA ALA A 254 -7.65 -4.44 -6.58
C ALA A 254 -6.58 -4.58 -7.69
N GLY A 255 -5.60 -5.45 -7.50
CA GLY A 255 -4.59 -5.77 -8.51
C GLY A 255 -5.18 -6.39 -9.78
N ILE A 256 -6.19 -7.27 -9.66
CA ILE A 256 -6.90 -7.83 -10.81
C ILE A 256 -7.72 -6.74 -11.51
N ASN A 257 -8.48 -5.95 -10.75
CA ASN A 257 -9.41 -4.95 -11.29
C ASN A 257 -8.70 -3.76 -11.95
N THR A 258 -7.46 -3.47 -11.54
CA THR A 258 -6.62 -2.40 -12.11
C THR A 258 -5.52 -2.94 -13.03
N SER A 259 -5.58 -4.23 -13.38
CA SER A 259 -4.61 -4.84 -14.29
C SER A 259 -4.68 -4.22 -15.69
N VAL A 260 -3.52 -4.22 -16.35
CA VAL A 260 -3.39 -3.85 -17.76
C VAL A 260 -2.93 -5.06 -18.54
N ASP A 261 -3.40 -5.20 -19.77
CA ASP A 261 -3.06 -6.32 -20.63
C ASP A 261 -1.57 -6.27 -21.01
N LEU A 262 -0.80 -7.21 -20.46
CA LEU A 262 0.60 -7.43 -20.80
C LEU A 262 0.78 -8.85 -21.33
N GLY A 263 1.57 -8.98 -22.40
CA GLY A 263 1.81 -10.26 -23.06
C GLY A 263 0.64 -10.71 -23.95
N LYS A 264 0.67 -12.00 -24.33
CA LYS A 264 -0.27 -12.61 -25.30
C LYS A 264 -1.20 -13.67 -24.69
N GLY A 265 -0.98 -14.03 -23.43
CA GLY A 265 -1.78 -15.04 -22.71
C GLY A 265 -2.43 -14.45 -21.47
N ASN A 266 -2.30 -15.14 -20.33
CA ASN A 266 -2.80 -14.64 -19.04
C ASN A 266 -1.82 -13.61 -18.49
N GLY A 267 -2.23 -12.35 -18.44
CA GLY A 267 -1.41 -11.26 -17.95
C GLY A 267 -1.26 -11.26 -16.42
N PRO A 268 -0.28 -10.52 -15.89
CA PRO A 268 -0.09 -10.36 -14.45
C PRO A 268 -1.13 -9.40 -13.86
N ILE A 269 -1.35 -9.51 -12.54
CA ILE A 269 -2.08 -8.47 -11.81
C ILE A 269 -1.26 -7.17 -11.73
N ASN A 270 -1.94 -6.03 -11.49
CA ASN A 270 -1.26 -4.78 -11.19
C ASN A 270 -0.75 -4.79 -9.75
N HIS A 271 0.55 -5.06 -9.55
CA HIS A 271 1.19 -5.04 -8.23
C HIS A 271 1.43 -3.62 -7.68
N PHE A 272 1.23 -2.58 -8.49
CA PHE A 272 1.56 -1.20 -8.15
C PHE A 272 0.31 -0.35 -7.83
N HIS A 273 -0.88 -0.95 -7.80
CA HIS A 273 -2.14 -0.23 -7.61
C HIS A 273 -2.25 0.57 -6.30
N SER A 274 -1.40 0.26 -5.31
CA SER A 274 -1.32 0.92 -4.01
C SER A 274 0.02 1.63 -3.77
N LEU A 275 0.89 1.67 -4.78
CA LEU A 275 2.20 2.32 -4.71
C LEU A 275 2.16 3.71 -5.33
N TYR A 276 2.67 4.68 -4.58
CA TYR A 276 2.83 6.06 -5.02
C TYR A 276 4.32 6.43 -4.90
N SER A 277 4.96 6.77 -6.01
CA SER A 277 6.36 7.20 -6.05
C SER A 277 6.46 8.71 -5.94
N LEU A 278 7.39 9.20 -5.11
CA LEU A 278 7.81 10.60 -5.21
C LEU A 278 8.55 10.77 -6.55
N PRO A 279 8.19 11.76 -7.38
CA PRO A 279 8.86 11.96 -8.67
C PRO A 279 10.25 12.60 -8.51
N TYR A 280 10.69 12.85 -7.27
CA TYR A 280 11.98 13.43 -6.91
C TYR A 280 12.51 12.79 -5.63
N ALA A 281 13.84 12.85 -5.45
CA ALA A 281 14.47 12.43 -4.21
C ALA A 281 14.20 13.47 -3.10
N PRO A 282 14.01 13.04 -1.83
CA PRO A 282 13.86 13.98 -0.70
C PRO A 282 14.99 15.02 -0.69
N GLY A 283 14.63 16.30 -0.59
CA GLY A 283 15.56 17.44 -0.67
C GLY A 283 15.71 18.06 -2.06
N HIS A 284 15.19 17.44 -3.13
CA HIS A 284 15.31 17.91 -4.51
C HIS A 284 13.99 18.43 -5.12
N PHE A 285 13.05 18.87 -4.28
CA PHE A 285 11.75 19.35 -4.73
C PHE A 285 11.86 20.58 -5.65
N ILE A 286 12.72 21.54 -5.28
CA ILE A 286 12.92 22.77 -6.05
C ILE A 286 13.55 22.43 -7.40
N ASP A 287 14.61 21.61 -7.41
CA ASP A 287 15.27 21.16 -8.64
C ASP A 287 14.24 20.50 -9.57
N TYR A 288 13.44 19.57 -9.05
CA TYR A 288 12.39 18.90 -9.81
C TYR A 288 11.36 19.86 -10.43
N ILE A 289 10.86 20.85 -9.66
CA ILE A 289 9.91 21.83 -10.19
C ILE A 289 10.56 22.70 -11.26
N LEU A 290 11.79 23.17 -11.04
CA LEU A 290 12.46 24.08 -11.96
C LEU A 290 12.92 23.38 -13.24
N GLU A 291 13.17 22.07 -13.19
CA GLU A 291 13.57 21.26 -14.36
C GLU A 291 12.40 20.83 -15.24
N ARG A 292 11.16 21.00 -14.78
CA ARG A 292 9.97 20.61 -15.55
C ARG A 292 9.87 21.38 -16.88
N PRO A 293 9.69 20.69 -18.04
CA PRO A 293 9.60 21.34 -19.34
C PRO A 293 8.49 22.38 -19.47
N ASP A 294 7.39 22.18 -18.75
CA ASP A 294 6.24 23.10 -18.72
C ASP A 294 6.44 24.30 -17.77
N VAL A 295 7.35 24.19 -16.79
CA VAL A 295 7.68 25.27 -15.83
C VAL A 295 8.82 26.14 -16.34
N GLN A 296 9.84 25.56 -16.97
CA GLN A 296 11.06 26.26 -17.39
C GLN A 296 10.81 27.57 -18.16
N PRO A 297 9.91 27.63 -19.16
CA PRO A 297 9.69 28.87 -19.91
C PRO A 297 9.11 29.98 -19.04
N VAL A 298 8.18 29.64 -18.14
CA VAL A 298 7.53 30.60 -17.23
C VAL A 298 8.51 31.06 -16.16
N TRP A 299 9.26 30.14 -15.58
CA TRP A 299 10.28 30.45 -14.59
C TRP A 299 11.35 31.38 -15.15
N LYS A 300 11.84 31.10 -16.37
CA LYS A 300 12.80 31.96 -17.07
C LYS A 300 12.21 33.35 -17.35
N ALA A 301 10.99 33.41 -17.91
CA ALA A 301 10.32 34.67 -18.19
C ALA A 301 10.11 35.53 -16.94
N PHE A 302 9.87 34.89 -15.79
CA PHE A 302 9.70 35.53 -14.49
C PHE A 302 11.04 36.00 -13.90
N THR A 303 12.03 35.11 -13.80
CA THR A 303 13.30 35.37 -13.09
C THR A 303 14.32 36.16 -13.91
N GLU A 304 14.30 36.04 -15.23
CA GLU A 304 15.18 36.76 -16.15
C GLU A 304 14.49 37.96 -16.82
N HIS A 305 13.36 38.42 -16.26
CA HIS A 305 12.59 39.52 -16.83
C HIS A 305 13.43 40.82 -16.95
N GLU A 306 13.26 41.55 -18.07
CA GLU A 306 14.01 42.78 -18.38
C GLU A 306 13.91 43.83 -17.26
N PHE A 307 12.77 43.88 -16.56
CA PHE A 307 12.57 44.75 -15.39
C PHE A 307 13.62 44.52 -14.29
N VAL A 308 13.88 43.26 -13.91
CA VAL A 308 14.85 42.89 -12.86
C VAL A 308 16.28 43.13 -13.33
N GLN A 309 16.55 42.89 -14.62
CA GLN A 309 17.86 43.19 -15.22
C GLN A 309 18.15 44.71 -15.25
N LYS A 310 17.17 45.54 -15.62
CA LYS A 310 17.33 47.00 -15.60
C LYS A 310 17.43 47.56 -14.18
N LEU A 311 16.76 46.92 -13.22
CA LEU A 311 16.87 47.27 -11.79
C LEU A 311 18.30 47.03 -11.29
N SER A 312 18.93 45.91 -11.63
CA SER A 312 20.28 45.56 -11.12
C SER A 312 21.38 46.47 -11.63
N ILE A 313 21.28 46.97 -12.87
CA ILE A 313 22.26 47.88 -13.48
C ILE A 313 21.93 49.37 -13.30
N GLY A 314 20.85 49.70 -12.56
CA GLY A 314 20.43 51.08 -12.31
C GLY A 314 19.87 51.83 -13.53
N ALA A 315 19.45 51.10 -14.57
CA ALA A 315 18.91 51.66 -15.81
C ALA A 315 17.37 51.72 -15.83
N LEU A 316 16.70 51.23 -14.79
CA LEU A 316 15.24 51.23 -14.69
C LEU A 316 14.72 52.66 -14.42
N PRO A 317 13.79 53.20 -15.25
CA PRO A 317 13.18 54.49 -15.00
C PRO A 317 12.44 54.53 -13.65
N VAL A 318 12.67 55.59 -12.88
CA VAL A 318 12.11 55.76 -11.53
C VAL A 318 10.57 55.67 -11.52
N GLU A 319 9.90 56.19 -12.53
CA GLU A 319 8.43 56.14 -12.62
C GLU A 319 7.89 54.72 -12.83
N ASN A 320 8.62 53.85 -13.54
CA ASN A 320 8.24 52.44 -13.70
C ASN A 320 8.41 51.67 -12.39
N PHE A 321 9.45 52.01 -11.61
CA PHE A 321 9.65 51.42 -10.29
C PHE A 321 8.59 51.87 -9.28
N LYS A 322 8.21 53.15 -9.28
CA LYS A 322 7.08 53.66 -8.47
C LYS A 322 5.76 52.97 -8.82
N TRP A 323 5.48 52.79 -10.12
CA TRP A 323 4.30 52.06 -10.57
C TRP A 323 4.30 50.60 -10.10
N TYR A 324 5.44 49.91 -10.22
CA TYR A 324 5.63 48.57 -9.65
C TYR A 324 5.32 48.54 -8.16
N LEU A 325 5.88 49.45 -7.34
CA LEU A 325 5.62 49.47 -5.89
C LEU A 325 4.13 49.65 -5.55
N VAL A 326 3.40 50.47 -6.32
CA VAL A 326 1.94 50.63 -6.14
C VAL A 326 1.18 49.36 -6.52
N GLN A 327 1.55 48.71 -7.63
CA GLN A 327 0.92 47.46 -8.05
C GLN A 327 1.28 46.29 -7.14
N ASP A 328 2.50 46.23 -6.62
CA ASP A 328 2.97 45.23 -5.67
C ASP A 328 2.21 45.35 -4.34
N TYR A 329 1.98 46.57 -3.84
CA TYR A 329 1.10 46.84 -2.71
C TYR A 329 -0.35 46.38 -2.94
N LEU A 330 -0.89 46.62 -4.13
CA LEU A 330 -2.25 46.18 -4.50
C LEU A 330 -2.33 44.66 -4.72
N TYR A 331 -1.30 44.03 -5.27
CA TYR A 331 -1.20 42.57 -5.43
C TYR A 331 -1.06 41.88 -4.08
N LEU A 332 -0.23 42.43 -3.20
CA LEU A 332 -0.12 42.00 -1.81
C LEU A 332 -1.49 42.00 -1.14
N SER A 333 -2.44 42.87 -1.50
CA SER A 333 -3.80 42.81 -0.95
C SER A 333 -4.64 41.57 -1.34
N ALA A 334 -4.11 40.64 -2.14
CA ALA A 334 -4.69 39.32 -2.37
C ALA A 334 -4.66 38.46 -1.09
N GLN A 335 -5.80 38.41 -0.40
CA GLN A 335 -5.89 38.04 1.02
C GLN A 335 -5.39 36.64 1.41
N ILE A 336 -5.38 35.66 0.51
CA ILE A 336 -5.05 34.27 0.85
C ILE A 336 -3.54 34.08 1.12
N VAL A 337 -2.67 34.67 0.31
CA VAL A 337 -1.21 34.58 0.52
C VAL A 337 -0.79 35.43 1.74
N LEU A 338 -1.46 36.57 1.96
CA LEU A 338 -1.27 37.36 3.18
C LEU A 338 -1.71 36.61 4.44
N HIS A 339 -2.79 35.84 4.43
CA HIS A 339 -3.21 35.07 5.61
C HIS A 339 -2.16 34.02 5.98
N ILE A 340 -1.61 33.29 4.99
CA ILE A 340 -0.55 32.31 5.25
C ILE A 340 0.73 33.02 5.74
N GLN A 341 1.14 34.13 5.11
CA GLN A 341 2.30 34.90 5.57
C GLN A 341 2.09 35.52 6.96
N HIS A 342 0.88 35.98 7.27
CA HIS A 342 0.49 36.50 8.57
C HIS A 342 0.51 35.41 9.64
N GLU A 343 -0.07 34.24 9.36
CA GLU A 343 -0.08 33.08 10.25
C GLU A 343 1.35 32.55 10.49
N MET A 344 2.18 32.46 9.44
CA MET A 344 3.61 32.13 9.57
C MET A 344 4.35 33.12 10.48
N LYS A 345 4.06 34.42 10.37
CA LYS A 345 4.65 35.43 11.25
C LYS A 345 4.18 35.28 12.70
N LEU A 346 2.89 35.06 12.92
CA LEU A 346 2.35 34.78 14.26
C LEU A 346 3.00 33.54 14.89
N HIS A 347 3.26 32.49 14.11
CA HIS A 347 3.98 31.31 14.56
C HIS A 347 5.44 31.60 14.91
N LEU A 348 6.16 32.36 14.08
CA LEU A 348 7.54 32.77 14.37
C LEU A 348 7.61 33.61 15.65
N ASP A 349 6.71 34.58 15.82
CA ASP A 349 6.64 35.43 17.01
C ASP A 349 6.30 34.60 18.28
N TYR A 350 5.43 33.60 18.13
CA TYR A 350 5.07 32.69 19.22
C TYR A 350 6.23 31.75 19.57
N CYS A 351 6.91 31.16 18.59
CA CYS A 351 8.13 30.37 18.79
C CYS A 351 9.25 31.19 19.47
N ALA A 352 9.43 32.45 19.04
CA ALA A 352 10.39 33.36 19.66
C ALA A 352 10.07 33.62 21.14
N SER A 353 8.79 33.65 21.53
CA SER A 353 8.38 33.77 22.94
C SER A 353 8.81 32.56 23.81
N PHE A 354 9.11 31.42 23.18
CA PHE A 354 9.69 30.24 23.83
C PHE A 354 11.20 30.10 23.63
N GLY A 355 11.87 31.13 23.09
CA GLY A 355 13.32 31.14 22.88
C GLY A 355 13.79 30.38 21.64
N LEU A 356 12.89 30.03 20.71
CA LEU A 356 13.24 29.38 19.44
C LEU A 356 13.49 30.46 18.37
N SER A 357 14.70 30.45 17.78
CA SER A 357 15.03 31.35 16.67
C SER A 357 14.51 30.81 15.34
N LYS A 358 14.47 31.67 14.32
CA LYS A 358 14.15 31.26 12.95
C LYS A 358 15.14 30.22 12.41
N GLU A 359 16.42 30.36 12.78
CA GLU A 359 17.48 29.44 12.37
C GLU A 359 17.31 28.05 13.02
N ASP A 360 16.83 27.97 14.27
CA ASP A 360 16.47 26.71 14.92
C ASP A 360 15.33 25.98 14.19
N ILE A 361 14.38 26.74 13.63
CA ILE A 361 13.24 26.20 12.88
C ILE A 361 13.67 25.73 11.50
N GLU A 362 14.46 26.52 10.77
CA GLU A 362 14.94 26.18 9.41
C GLU A 362 15.94 25.02 9.41
N SER A 363 16.68 24.83 10.50
CA SER A 363 17.60 23.69 10.68
C SER A 363 16.92 22.43 11.25
N SER A 364 15.65 22.54 11.68
CA SER A 364 14.88 21.41 12.19
C SER A 364 14.40 20.51 11.04
N LYS A 365 14.70 19.22 11.12
CA LYS A 365 14.17 18.23 10.16
C LYS A 365 12.67 18.08 10.33
N GLU A 366 11.96 18.01 9.21
CA GLU A 366 10.54 17.72 9.21
C GLU A 366 10.27 16.35 9.85
N SER A 367 9.21 16.28 10.67
CA SER A 367 8.78 15.00 11.22
C SER A 367 8.12 14.16 10.13
N LEU A 368 8.14 12.83 10.29
CA LEU A 368 7.46 11.91 9.37
C LEU A 368 5.97 12.25 9.19
N THR A 369 5.30 12.73 10.25
CA THR A 369 3.90 13.17 10.20
C THR A 369 3.72 14.44 9.36
N CYS A 370 4.63 15.41 9.49
CA CYS A 370 4.63 16.62 8.67
C CYS A 370 4.86 16.28 7.18
N THR A 371 5.87 15.45 6.89
CA THR A 371 6.15 14.97 5.54
C THR A 371 4.96 14.22 4.93
N ALA A 372 4.30 13.34 5.71
CA ALA A 372 3.13 12.59 5.25
C ALA A 372 1.93 13.50 4.94
N TYR A 373 1.70 14.53 5.77
CA TYR A 373 0.61 15.49 5.57
C TYR A 373 0.85 16.38 4.34
N SER A 374 2.04 16.97 4.23
CA SER A 374 2.42 17.77 3.05
C SER A 374 2.38 16.96 1.76
N ARG A 375 2.79 15.69 1.83
CA ARG A 375 2.67 14.75 0.70
C ARG A 375 1.22 14.51 0.30
N TYR A 376 0.31 14.26 1.24
CA TYR A 376 -1.09 14.06 0.92
C TYR A 376 -1.69 15.25 0.17
N ILE A 377 -1.39 16.48 0.60
CA ILE A 377 -1.85 17.70 -0.09
C ILE A 377 -1.27 17.80 -1.50
N LEU A 378 0.02 17.52 -1.68
CA LEU A 378 0.68 17.56 -2.99
C LEU A 378 0.13 16.49 -3.93
N ASP A 379 -0.09 15.28 -3.44
CA ASP A 379 -0.63 14.17 -4.20
C ASP A 379 -2.05 14.53 -4.69
N ILE A 380 -2.91 15.06 -3.80
CA ILE A 380 -4.25 15.52 -4.19
C ILE A 380 -4.19 16.71 -5.15
N GLY A 381 -3.27 17.66 -4.96
CA GLY A 381 -3.09 18.78 -5.89
C GLY A 381 -2.58 18.39 -7.28
N GLN A 382 -1.92 17.23 -7.41
CA GLN A 382 -1.40 16.71 -8.67
C GLN A 382 -2.36 15.74 -9.37
N SER A 383 -3.08 14.91 -8.61
CA SER A 383 -3.96 13.86 -9.17
C SER A 383 -5.44 14.20 -9.12
N GLY A 384 -5.83 15.16 -8.27
CA GLY A 384 -7.20 15.60 -8.07
C GLY A 384 -7.55 16.87 -8.84
N ASP A 385 -8.81 17.26 -8.79
CA ASP A 385 -9.28 18.55 -9.29
C ASP A 385 -9.19 19.64 -8.18
N TRP A 386 -9.56 20.87 -8.53
CA TRP A 386 -9.56 21.99 -7.59
C TRP A 386 -10.41 21.70 -6.34
N LEU A 387 -11.52 20.99 -6.50
CA LEU A 387 -12.39 20.61 -5.39
C LEU A 387 -11.68 19.63 -4.45
N ALA A 388 -11.02 18.60 -4.98
CA ALA A 388 -10.25 17.65 -4.19
C ALA A 388 -9.15 18.35 -3.37
N LEU A 389 -8.44 19.31 -3.97
CA LEU A 389 -7.42 20.10 -3.28
C LEU A 389 -8.01 20.96 -2.15
N GLN A 390 -9.17 21.59 -2.38
CA GLN A 390 -9.89 22.32 -1.32
C GLN A 390 -10.28 21.39 -0.16
N PHE A 391 -10.76 20.18 -0.45
CA PHE A 391 -11.11 19.18 0.57
C PHE A 391 -9.90 18.64 1.32
N ALA A 392 -8.74 18.51 0.68
CA ALA A 392 -7.51 18.10 1.35
C ALA A 392 -6.99 19.15 2.34
N LEU A 393 -7.21 20.44 2.04
CA LEU A 393 -6.78 21.58 2.87
C LEU A 393 -7.80 21.97 3.96
N ALA A 394 -9.08 21.67 3.76
CA ALA A 394 -10.17 22.07 4.67
C ALA A 394 -10.03 21.57 6.13
N PRO A 395 -9.58 20.32 6.41
CA PRO A 395 -9.47 19.81 7.79
C PRO A 395 -8.55 20.63 8.68
N CYS A 396 -7.47 21.21 8.13
CA CYS A 396 -6.61 22.12 8.88
C CYS A 396 -7.40 23.38 9.28
N LEU A 397 -7.90 24.12 8.29
CA LEU A 397 -8.60 25.38 8.53
C LEU A 397 -9.79 25.21 9.51
N LEU A 398 -10.67 24.26 9.20
CA LEU A 398 -11.89 24.02 9.97
C LEU A 398 -11.61 23.35 11.32
N GLY A 399 -10.67 22.41 11.37
CA GLY A 399 -10.32 21.66 12.57
C GLY A 399 -9.72 22.55 13.65
N TYR A 400 -8.76 23.42 13.28
CA TYR A 400 -8.15 24.37 14.23
C TYR A 400 -9.18 25.37 14.76
N GLY A 401 -10.05 25.91 13.91
CA GLY A 401 -11.13 26.82 14.34
C GLY A 401 -12.12 26.15 15.30
N ALA A 402 -12.55 24.92 15.00
CA ALA A 402 -13.48 24.18 15.85
C ALA A 402 -12.88 23.82 17.22
N ILE A 403 -11.60 23.42 17.25
CA ILE A 403 -10.88 23.12 18.49
C ILE A 403 -10.73 24.39 19.33
N ALA A 404 -10.31 25.50 18.72
CA ALA A 404 -10.10 26.75 19.42
C ALA A 404 -11.40 27.32 20.01
N GLN A 405 -12.50 27.33 19.25
CA GLN A 405 -13.83 27.73 19.74
C GLN A 405 -14.28 26.90 20.95
N ARG A 406 -14.14 25.57 20.87
CA ARG A 406 -14.49 24.68 21.99
C ARG A 406 -13.66 24.99 23.24
N LEU A 407 -12.34 25.14 23.10
CA LEU A 407 -11.45 25.40 24.22
C LEU A 407 -11.63 26.80 24.80
N PHE A 408 -11.95 27.79 23.97
CA PHE A 408 -12.21 29.15 24.42
C PHE A 408 -13.45 29.24 25.33
N HIS A 409 -14.50 28.48 25.00
CA HIS A 409 -15.77 28.46 25.76
C HIS A 409 -15.83 27.42 26.89
N ALA A 410 -14.83 26.54 27.02
CA ALA A 410 -14.81 25.53 28.08
C ALA A 410 -14.56 26.16 29.46
N GLU A 411 -15.34 25.75 30.47
CA GLU A 411 -15.22 26.27 31.85
C GLU A 411 -13.91 25.83 32.54
N GLU A 412 -13.35 24.70 32.11
CA GLU A 412 -12.09 24.13 32.62
C GLU A 412 -10.82 24.82 32.08
N SER A 413 -10.96 25.75 31.13
CA SER A 413 -9.85 26.45 30.51
C SER A 413 -9.24 27.50 31.44
N VAL A 414 -7.94 27.35 31.73
CA VAL A 414 -7.16 28.33 32.50
C VAL A 414 -6.74 29.48 31.58
N ARG A 415 -7.26 30.68 31.85
CA ARG A 415 -7.04 31.87 31.02
C ARG A 415 -5.93 32.77 31.56
N GLU A 416 -5.96 33.04 32.86
CA GLU A 416 -4.95 33.89 33.51
C GLU A 416 -3.65 33.13 33.76
N GLY A 417 -2.51 33.70 33.38
CA GLY A 417 -1.18 33.11 33.59
C GLY A 417 -0.86 31.89 32.71
N ASN A 418 -1.72 31.56 31.75
CA ASN A 418 -1.49 30.45 30.83
C ASN A 418 -0.66 30.90 29.63
N ASN A 419 0.59 30.42 29.58
CA ASN A 419 1.55 30.71 28.51
C ASN A 419 1.06 30.32 27.11
N TYR A 420 0.04 29.45 27.02
CA TYR A 420 -0.48 28.93 25.76
C TYR A 420 -1.81 29.56 25.32
N TRP A 421 -2.42 30.39 26.16
CA TRP A 421 -3.76 30.94 25.91
C TRP A 421 -3.81 31.78 24.63
N LYS A 422 -2.73 32.50 24.34
CA LYS A 422 -2.58 33.33 23.14
C LYS A 422 -2.74 32.54 21.82
N TRP A 423 -2.36 31.28 21.81
CA TRP A 423 -2.58 30.42 20.64
C TRP A 423 -4.08 30.20 20.40
N ILE A 424 -4.86 29.93 21.45
CA ILE A 424 -6.31 29.76 21.35
C ILE A 424 -6.97 31.07 20.89
N GLU A 425 -6.54 32.21 21.42
CA GLU A 425 -7.04 33.53 21.02
C GLU A 425 -6.82 33.81 19.52
N ASN A 426 -5.66 33.47 18.96
CA ASN A 426 -5.37 33.65 17.54
C ASN A 426 -6.33 32.87 16.63
N TYR A 427 -6.75 31.66 17.03
CA TYR A 427 -7.65 30.81 16.23
C TYR A 427 -9.15 31.08 16.46
N VAL A 428 -9.51 31.97 17.39
CA VAL A 428 -10.87 32.48 17.62
C VAL A 428 -11.04 33.92 17.12
N ALA A 429 -9.93 34.61 16.82
CA ALA A 429 -9.92 35.97 16.30
C ALA A 429 -10.78 36.14 15.03
N ASP A 430 -11.23 37.37 14.79
CA ASP A 430 -12.23 37.69 13.75
C ASP A 430 -11.74 37.33 12.34
N ASP A 431 -10.45 37.48 12.06
CA ASP A 431 -9.80 37.14 10.80
C ASP A 431 -9.80 35.62 10.54
N TYR A 432 -9.36 34.82 11.52
CA TYR A 432 -9.38 33.36 11.40
C TYR A 432 -10.82 32.82 11.37
N SER A 433 -11.71 33.37 12.19
CA SER A 433 -13.14 33.03 12.18
C SER A 433 -13.82 33.37 10.85
N ALA A 434 -13.42 34.47 10.19
CA ALA A 434 -13.89 34.81 8.85
C ALA A 434 -13.37 33.84 7.79
N ALA A 435 -12.10 33.42 7.87
CA ALA A 435 -11.52 32.40 7.00
C ALA A 435 -12.23 31.04 7.15
N VAL A 436 -12.53 30.62 8.39
CA VAL A 436 -13.33 29.41 8.67
C VAL A 436 -14.73 29.51 8.07
N LYS A 437 -15.43 30.65 8.22
CA LYS A 437 -16.76 30.87 7.62
C LYS A 437 -16.72 30.78 6.10
N LEU A 438 -15.75 31.43 5.47
CA LEU A 438 -15.54 31.39 4.02
C LEU A 438 -15.25 29.96 3.53
N GLY A 439 -14.40 29.23 4.25
CA GLY A 439 -14.08 27.82 3.98
C GLY A 439 -15.22 26.83 4.27
N SER A 440 -16.21 27.23 5.08
CA SER A 440 -17.34 26.40 5.52
C SER A 440 -18.61 26.49 4.66
N GLY A 441 -18.68 27.42 3.68
CA GLY A 441 -19.64 27.26 2.58
C GLY A 441 -20.63 28.39 2.25
N GLU A 442 -20.43 29.66 2.64
CA GLU A 442 -21.25 30.74 2.02
C GLU A 442 -20.94 30.98 0.53
N ASN A 443 -19.87 30.37 -0.01
CA ASN A 443 -19.55 30.34 -1.45
C ASN A 443 -19.25 28.93 -2.00
N PHE A 444 -19.55 27.85 -1.25
CA PHE A 444 -19.57 26.50 -1.84
C PHE A 444 -20.87 26.36 -2.63
N TYR A 445 -20.86 26.71 -3.91
CA TYR A 445 -21.96 26.44 -4.84
C TYR A 445 -22.12 24.93 -5.04
N ILE A 446 -22.86 24.28 -4.15
CA ILE A 446 -23.52 23.00 -4.39
C ILE A 446 -24.91 23.33 -4.95
N HIS A 447 -24.98 23.61 -6.25
CA HIS A 447 -26.21 23.54 -7.03
C HIS A 447 -25.86 23.34 -8.50
N THR A 448 -25.77 22.08 -8.95
CA THR A 448 -26.38 21.55 -10.21
C THR A 448 -25.82 20.18 -10.60
N ILE A 449 -26.19 19.14 -9.86
CA ILE A 449 -26.69 17.90 -10.47
C ILE A 449 -27.99 17.62 -9.70
N PHE A 450 -29.11 18.17 -10.19
CA PHE A 450 -30.52 17.84 -9.91
C PHE A 450 -31.43 19.06 -10.08
N THR A 451 -31.39 19.72 -11.24
CA THR A 451 -32.49 20.56 -11.76
C THR A 451 -32.41 20.65 -13.29
N CYS A 452 -32.49 19.50 -13.95
CA CYS A 452 -33.17 19.40 -15.24
C CYS A 452 -34.56 18.85 -14.93
N PHE A 453 -35.50 19.71 -14.54
CA PHE A 453 -36.95 19.61 -14.75
C PHE A 453 -37.59 20.93 -14.25
N CYS A 454 -38.28 21.58 -15.19
CA CYS A 454 -38.91 22.92 -15.18
C CYS A 454 -37.99 24.08 -15.59
#